data_AF-K5UV70-F1
#
_entry.id   AF-K5UV70-F1
#
_cell.length_a   1.000
_cell.length_b   1.000
_cell.length_c   1.000
_cell.angle_alpha   90.00
_cell.angle_beta   90.00
_cell.angle_gamma   90.00
#
_symmetry.space_group_name_H-M   'P 1'
#
loop_
_entity.id
_entity.type
_entity.pdbx_description
1 polymer ?
#
loop_
_entity_poly.entity_id
_entity_poly.type
_entity_poly.pdbx_seq_one_letter_code
_entity_poly.pdbx_strand_id
1 'polypeptide(L)'
;MLWPLVLSSSRSVVAPKLTRGHGQHATAPAPPHPFQQLPQELIDQIIDKLCKNIPTLKSCSLTCRRWLPRSSAHLFASYAIPPLPND
;
A
#
# COMPACT_ATOMS: atom_id res chain seq x y z
N MET A 1 3.76 -0.10 20.55
CA MET A 1 2.38 -0.31 21.03
C MET A 1 1.46 -0.35 19.81
N LEU A 2 0.98 -1.54 19.49
CA LEU A 2 -0.20 -1.92 18.69
C LEU A 2 -0.54 -1.15 17.39
N TRP A 3 -0.02 -1.62 16.24
CA TRP A 3 -0.80 -1.62 14.99
C TRP A 3 -1.05 -3.03 14.44
N PRO A 4 -1.90 -3.85 15.08
CA PRO A 4 -2.63 -4.90 14.40
C PRO A 4 -4.12 -4.53 14.35
N LEU A 5 -4.83 -4.97 13.29
CA LEU A 5 -6.30 -4.89 13.07
C LEU A 5 -6.86 -3.79 12.15
N VAL A 6 -6.16 -3.42 11.08
CA VAL A 6 -6.86 -3.20 9.79
C VAL A 6 -6.25 -4.12 8.75
N LEU A 7 -6.46 -5.42 9.00
CA LEU A 7 -6.41 -6.43 7.97
C LEU A 7 -7.83 -6.51 7.39
N SER A 8 -8.13 -5.74 6.35
CA SER A 8 -9.29 -6.03 5.51
C SER A 8 -8.94 -5.86 4.03
N SER A 9 -8.64 -7.02 3.44
CA SER A 9 -9.00 -7.42 2.09
C SER A 9 -8.58 -6.54 0.90
N SER A 10 -7.44 -6.89 0.31
CA SER A 10 -7.44 -7.35 -1.08
C SER A 10 -6.24 -8.27 -1.33
N ARG A 11 -6.54 -9.56 -1.35
CA ARG A 11 -5.64 -10.61 -1.84
C ARG A 11 -5.36 -10.35 -3.32
N SER A 12 -4.08 -10.24 -3.66
CA SER A 12 -3.55 -10.88 -4.86
C SER A 12 -2.15 -11.38 -4.54
N VAL A 13 -2.10 -12.41 -3.70
CA VAL A 13 -1.04 -13.41 -3.80
C VAL A 13 -1.73 -14.59 -4.47
N VAL A 14 -1.64 -14.61 -5.80
CA VAL A 14 -1.83 -15.83 -6.57
C VAL A 14 -0.74 -16.81 -6.13
N ALA A 15 -1.07 -17.69 -5.18
CA ALA A 15 -0.27 -18.86 -4.91
C ALA A 15 -0.37 -19.79 -6.12
N PRO A 16 0.75 -20.26 -6.70
CA PRO A 16 0.69 -21.23 -7.77
C PRO A 16 0.15 -22.54 -7.22
N LYS A 17 -1.08 -22.88 -7.61
CA LYS A 17 -1.70 -24.17 -7.34
C LYS A 17 -0.92 -25.21 -8.16
N LEU A 18 -0.17 -26.08 -7.48
CA LEU A 18 0.49 -27.24 -8.08
C LEU A 18 -0.57 -28.04 -8.88
N THR A 19 -0.48 -28.00 -10.20
CA THR A 19 -1.35 -28.76 -11.10
C THR A 19 -0.80 -30.18 -11.24
N ARG A 20 -1.50 -31.16 -10.67
CA ARG A 20 -1.41 -32.56 -11.11
C ARG A 20 -2.62 -32.84 -11.98
N GLY A 21 -2.41 -33.01 -13.28
CA GLY A 21 -3.45 -33.44 -14.21
C GLY A 21 -3.29 -32.85 -15.61
N HIS A 22 -2.85 -33.70 -16.52
CA HIS A 22 -2.70 -33.49 -17.96
C HIS A 22 -3.89 -32.78 -18.64
N GLY A 23 -3.56 -31.81 -19.50
CA GLY A 23 -4.49 -31.17 -20.44
C GLY A 23 -3.74 -30.07 -21.18
N GLN A 24 -3.29 -30.37 -22.39
CA GLN A 24 -2.35 -29.57 -23.17
C GLN A 24 -3.06 -28.35 -23.78
N HIS A 25 -2.80 -27.16 -23.21
CA HIS A 25 -2.83 -25.89 -23.93
C HIS A 25 -1.72 -25.02 -23.34
N ALA A 26 -0.54 -25.09 -23.98
CA ALA A 26 0.66 -24.40 -23.54
C ALA A 26 0.57 -22.90 -23.85
N THR A 27 -0.20 -22.15 -23.05
CA THR A 27 -0.05 -20.70 -22.97
C THR A 27 1.15 -20.45 -22.04
N ALA A 28 2.32 -20.17 -22.63
CA ALA A 28 3.50 -19.77 -21.88
C ALA A 28 3.16 -18.60 -20.95
N PRO A 29 3.60 -18.59 -19.67
CA PRO A 29 3.47 -17.41 -18.83
C PRO A 29 4.27 -16.29 -19.48
N ALA A 30 3.58 -15.23 -19.91
CA ALA A 30 4.22 -14.05 -20.48
C ALA A 30 5.36 -13.60 -19.55
N PRO A 31 6.54 -13.21 -20.09
CA PRO A 31 7.63 -12.75 -19.27
C PRO A 31 7.13 -11.60 -18.37
N PRO A 32 7.45 -11.59 -17.06
CA PRO A 32 7.10 -10.46 -16.21
C PRO A 32 7.68 -9.21 -16.84
N HIS A 33 6.79 -8.34 -17.32
CA HIS A 33 7.16 -7.12 -18.02
C HIS A 33 8.01 -6.25 -17.06
N PRO A 34 9.27 -5.94 -17.40
CA PRO A 34 10.23 -5.33 -16.48
C PRO A 34 9.91 -3.86 -16.12
N PHE A 35 8.82 -3.30 -16.62
CA PHE A 35 8.57 -1.86 -16.62
C PHE A 35 7.32 -1.37 -15.87
N GLN A 36 6.55 -2.22 -15.22
CA GLN A 36 5.22 -1.79 -14.74
C GLN A 36 5.14 -1.35 -13.28
N GLN A 37 6.26 -0.98 -12.65
CA GLN A 37 6.24 -0.52 -11.26
C GLN A 37 6.92 0.84 -11.13
N LEU A 38 6.15 1.83 -10.67
CA LEU A 38 6.67 3.15 -10.38
C LEU A 38 7.82 3.05 -9.34
N PRO A 39 8.96 3.71 -9.57
CA PRO A 39 10.03 3.84 -8.57
C PRO A 39 9.50 4.39 -7.25
N GLN A 40 10.07 3.91 -6.14
CA GLN A 40 9.65 4.33 -4.81
C GLN A 40 9.86 5.85 -4.58
N GLU A 41 10.93 6.42 -5.12
CA GLU A 41 11.21 7.87 -5.05
C GLU A 41 10.07 8.73 -5.61
N LEU A 42 9.43 8.28 -6.69
CA LEU A 42 8.30 9.02 -7.28
C LEU A 42 7.05 8.87 -6.41
N ILE A 43 6.83 7.70 -5.81
CA ILE A 43 5.75 7.47 -4.85
C ILE A 43 5.90 8.40 -3.66
N ASP A 44 7.12 8.49 -3.11
CA ASP A 44 7.40 9.32 -1.93
C ASP A 44 7.22 10.81 -2.25
N GLN A 45 7.67 11.27 -3.42
CA GLN A 45 7.43 12.65 -3.89
C GLN A 45 5.95 12.98 -4.04
N ILE A 46 5.14 12.06 -4.59
CA ILE A 46 3.68 12.25 -4.71
C ILE A 46 3.06 12.42 -3.32
N ILE A 47 3.41 11.54 -2.38
CA ILE A 47 2.86 11.56 -1.02
C ILE A 47 3.33 12.81 -0.26
N ASP A 48 4.57 13.26 -0.45
CA ASP A 48 5.09 14.48 0.16
C ASP A 48 4.29 15.72 -0.27
N LYS A 49 3.80 15.78 -1.51
CA LYS A 49 2.91 16.87 -1.96
C LYS A 49 1.53 16.81 -1.31
N LEU A 50 1.11 15.64 -0.83
CA LEU A 50 -0.20 15.42 -0.19
C LEU A 50 -0.17 15.61 1.33
N CYS A 51 0.97 15.96 1.94
CA CYS A 51 1.16 16.08 3.38
C CYS A 51 0.08 16.90 4.14
N LYS A 52 -0.50 17.92 3.50
CA LYS A 52 -1.54 18.79 4.09
C LYS A 52 -2.96 18.26 3.95
N ASN A 53 -3.18 17.27 3.08
CA ASN A 53 -4.49 16.75 2.76
C ASN A 53 -4.68 15.37 3.44
N ILE A 54 -5.07 15.41 4.70
CA ILE A 54 -5.31 14.23 5.53
C ILE A 54 -6.31 13.24 4.91
N PRO A 55 -7.48 13.65 4.35
CA PRO A 55 -8.37 12.68 3.72
C PRO A 55 -7.73 11.99 2.53
N THR A 56 -6.96 12.72 1.69
CA THR A 56 -6.24 12.10 0.57
C THR A 56 -5.12 11.16 1.05
N LEU A 57 -4.35 11.53 2.08
CA LEU A 57 -3.33 10.65 2.67
C LEU A 57 -3.92 9.34 3.21
N LYS A 58 -5.12 9.39 3.79
CA LYS A 58 -5.85 8.18 4.22
C LYS A 58 -6.15 7.29 3.01
N SER A 59 -6.69 7.83 1.93
CA SER A 59 -6.93 7.06 0.69
C SER A 59 -5.64 6.47 0.12
N CYS A 60 -4.54 7.23 0.12
CA CYS A 60 -3.20 6.80 -0.31
C CYS A 60 -2.67 5.62 0.52
N SER A 61 -2.86 5.65 1.85
CA SER A 61 -2.45 4.54 2.72
C SER A 61 -3.18 3.23 2.43
N LEU A 62 -4.38 3.30 1.82
CA LEU A 62 -5.21 2.16 1.48
C LEU A 62 -4.98 1.65 0.04
N THR A 63 -4.23 2.37 -0.79
CA THR A 63 -4.10 2.03 -2.22
C THR A 63 -3.17 0.82 -2.44
N CYS A 64 -1.96 0.85 -1.88
CA CYS A 64 -1.03 -0.27 -1.96
C CYS A 64 0.07 -0.22 -0.89
N ARG A 65 0.79 -1.34 -0.71
CA ARG A 65 1.86 -1.49 0.31
C ARG A 65 3.00 -0.47 0.16
N ARG A 66 3.29 0.02 -1.04
CA ARG A 66 4.37 1.00 -1.27
C ARG A 66 4.03 2.41 -0.82
N TRP A 67 2.74 2.74 -0.81
CA TRP A 67 2.26 4.08 -0.44
C TRP A 67 2.03 4.20 1.07
N LEU A 68 1.87 3.06 1.75
CA LEU A 68 1.59 3.00 3.18
C LEU A 68 2.67 3.63 4.07
N PRO A 69 3.98 3.32 3.93
CA PRO A 69 5.00 3.82 4.86
C PRO A 69 5.06 5.35 4.89
N ARG A 70 5.09 5.97 3.70
CA ARG A 70 5.17 7.42 3.57
C ARG A 70 3.87 8.11 3.96
N SER A 71 2.71 7.58 3.53
CA SER A 71 1.40 8.17 3.88
C SER A 71 1.16 8.13 5.39
N SER A 72 1.51 7.01 6.03
CA SER A 72 1.42 6.82 7.48
C SER A 72 2.28 7.83 8.23
N ALA A 73 3.54 8.03 7.82
CA ALA A 73 4.44 9.00 8.44
C ALA A 73 3.84 10.42 8.46
N HIS A 74 3.24 10.87 7.35
CA HIS A 74 2.57 12.17 7.29
C HIS A 74 1.29 12.23 8.12
N LEU A 75 0.51 11.14 8.13
CA LEU A 75 -0.69 11.07 8.97
C LEU A 75 -0.33 11.23 10.45
N PHE A 76 0.65 10.47 10.95
CA PHE A 76 1.09 10.54 12.35
C PHE A 76 1.78 11.85 12.70
N ALA A 77 2.54 12.45 11.76
CA ALA A 77 3.12 13.78 11.97
C ALA A 77 2.05 14.87 12.14
N SER A 78 0.86 14.69 11.55
CA SER A 78 -0.24 15.66 11.65
C SER A 78 -1.11 15.50 12.91
N TYR A 79 -0.98 14.40 13.66
CA TYR A 79 -1.75 14.25 14.90
C TYR A 79 -1.11 15.10 16.01
N ALA A 80 -1.57 16.34 16.14
CA ALA A 80 -1.36 17.12 17.35
C ALA A 80 -2.31 16.62 18.44
N ILE A 81 -1.76 16.18 19.56
CA ILE A 81 -2.56 15.89 20.76
C ILE A 81 -3.06 17.25 21.27
N PRO A 82 -4.39 17.50 21.33
CA PRO A 82 -4.89 18.74 21.89
C PRO A 82 -4.42 18.84 23.35
N PRO A 83 -3.94 20.01 23.80
CA PRO A 83 -3.56 20.18 25.20
C PRO A 83 -4.79 19.92 26.08
N LEU A 84 -4.57 19.19 27.19
CA LEU A 84 -5.63 18.92 28.14
C LEU A 84 -6.19 20.27 28.65
N PRO A 85 -7.51 20.37 28.87
CA PRO A 85 -8.09 21.52 29.54
C PRO A 85 -7.44 21.65 30.93
N ASN A 86 -6.89 22.82 31.23
CA ASN A 86 -6.45 23.16 32.57
C ASN A 86 -7.73 23.28 33.43
N ASP A 87 -7.83 22.48 34.50
CA ASP A 87 -8.94 22.52 35.48
C ASP A 87 -9.08 23.92 36.10
#